data_AF-A0A0U3MLQ5-F1
#
_entry.id   AF-A0A0U3MLQ5-F1
#
_cell.length_a   1.000
_cell.length_b   1.000
_cell.length_c   1.000
_cell.angle_alpha   90.00
_cell.angle_beta   90.00
_cell.angle_gamma   90.00
#
_symmetry.space_group_name_H-M   'P 1'
#
loop_
_entity.id
_entity.type
_entity.pdbx_description
1 polymer ?
#
loop_
_entity_poly.entity_id
_entity_poly.type
_entity_poly.pdbx_seq_one_letter_code
_entity_poly.pdbx_strand_id
1 'polypeptide(L)'
;MKSHGPKLEVDEQARHHFSAFVDAFVSQQLGERWVTLFDAARSASWRKIDPWSLWDTPHQRAGARYEEVQDDVRSLLSSTVMRVGKDAPVVIFHLGHSKPAIHRIALHQITPQDWPLEGLVSIVPGSRAVVVNHDGGILLCTPRGA
;
A
#
# COMPACT_ATOMS: atom_id res chain seq x y z
N MET A 1 11.19 -28.49 -8.16
CA MET A 1 9.83 -28.04 -8.55
C MET A 1 9.66 -26.57 -8.18
N LYS A 2 9.39 -25.68 -9.15
CA LYS A 2 9.09 -24.27 -8.84
C LYS A 2 7.67 -24.19 -8.29
N SER A 3 7.51 -24.13 -6.98
CA SER A 3 6.22 -23.85 -6.32
C SER A 3 5.65 -22.55 -6.90
N HIS A 4 4.58 -22.67 -7.68
CA HIS A 4 3.78 -21.52 -8.07
C HIS A 4 2.81 -21.29 -6.91
N GLY A 5 3.14 -20.34 -6.04
CA GLY A 5 2.28 -19.97 -4.92
C GLY A 5 0.86 -19.62 -5.37
N PRO A 6 -0.10 -19.53 -4.42
CA PRO A 6 -1.50 -19.29 -4.75
C PRO A 6 -1.66 -18.00 -5.58
N LYS A 7 -2.55 -18.07 -6.57
CA LYS A 7 -2.95 -16.93 -7.40
C LYS A 7 -3.80 -16.00 -6.54
N LEU A 8 -3.47 -14.72 -6.56
CA LEU A 8 -4.23 -13.68 -5.87
C LEU A 8 -5.36 -13.18 -6.77
N GLU A 9 -6.49 -12.83 -6.17
CA GLU A 9 -7.63 -12.29 -6.89
C GLU A 9 -7.48 -10.78 -7.07
N VAL A 10 -7.16 -10.38 -8.30
CA VAL A 10 -7.00 -8.99 -8.72
C VAL A 10 -8.19 -8.64 -9.59
N ASP A 11 -9.01 -7.69 -9.13
CA ASP A 11 -10.12 -7.14 -9.89
C ASP A 11 -9.76 -5.78 -10.51
N GLU A 12 -10.69 -5.23 -11.28
CA GLU A 12 -10.51 -3.95 -11.97
C GLU A 12 -10.28 -2.79 -11.00
N GLN A 13 -10.97 -2.76 -9.87
CA GLN A 13 -10.81 -1.71 -8.86
C GLN A 13 -9.40 -1.73 -8.26
N ALA A 14 -8.92 -2.89 -7.82
CA ALA A 14 -7.58 -3.01 -7.27
C ALA A 14 -6.51 -2.69 -8.31
N ARG A 15 -6.71 -3.12 -9.56
CA ARG A 15 -5.80 -2.79 -10.65
C ARG A 15 -5.75 -1.29 -10.91
N HIS A 16 -6.90 -0.61 -10.96
CA HIS A 16 -6.98 0.84 -11.14
C HIS A 16 -6.25 1.59 -10.03
N HIS A 17 -6.50 1.24 -8.77
CA HIS A 17 -5.83 1.85 -7.62
C HIS A 17 -4.32 1.62 -7.64
N PHE A 18 -3.86 0.42 -8.00
CA PHE A 18 -2.44 0.10 -8.06
C PHE A 18 -1.73 0.82 -9.22
N SER A 19 -2.31 0.83 -10.42
CA SER A 19 -1.75 1.56 -11.56
C SER A 19 -1.64 3.05 -11.27
N ALA A 20 -2.73 3.65 -10.78
CA ALA A 20 -2.75 5.08 -10.48
C ALA A 20 -1.73 5.43 -9.38
N PHE A 21 -1.51 4.55 -8.40
CA PHE A 21 -0.44 4.70 -7.42
C PHE A 21 0.93 4.71 -8.09
N VAL A 22 1.22 3.71 -8.94
CA VAL A 22 2.50 3.59 -9.62
C VAL A 22 2.78 4.83 -10.47
N ASP A 23 1.81 5.27 -11.27
CA ASP A 23 1.96 6.42 -12.16
C ASP A 23 2.22 7.72 -11.40
N ALA A 24 1.53 7.92 -10.27
CA ALA A 24 1.62 9.16 -9.50
C ALA A 24 2.85 9.25 -8.59
N PHE A 25 3.30 8.13 -8.01
CA PHE A 25 4.26 8.15 -6.89
C PHE A 25 5.57 7.44 -7.18
N VAL A 26 5.64 6.59 -8.21
CA VAL A 26 6.81 5.74 -8.46
C VAL A 26 7.58 6.26 -9.68
N SER A 27 8.90 6.05 -9.71
CA SER A 27 9.70 6.35 -10.90
C SER A 27 9.29 5.43 -12.06
N GLN A 28 9.39 5.89 -13.30
CA GLN A 28 8.91 5.12 -14.46
C GLN A 28 9.55 3.73 -14.53
N GLN A 29 10.88 3.65 -14.41
CA GLN A 29 11.63 2.39 -14.45
C GLN A 29 11.19 1.40 -13.36
N LEU A 30 10.92 1.90 -12.16
CA LEU A 30 10.48 1.05 -11.05
C LEU A 30 9.00 0.67 -11.19
N GLY A 31 8.18 1.57 -11.71
CA GLY A 31 6.75 1.39 -11.93
C GLY A 31 6.44 0.26 -12.91
N GLU A 32 7.13 0.21 -14.05
CA GLU A 32 6.98 -0.88 -15.03
C GLU A 32 7.24 -2.26 -14.41
N ARG A 33 8.29 -2.35 -13.58
CA ARG A 33 8.62 -3.56 -12.83
C ARG A 33 7.51 -3.93 -11.85
N TRP A 34 6.99 -2.97 -11.09
CA TRP A 34 5.96 -3.23 -10.08
C TRP A 34 4.64 -3.67 -10.70
N VAL A 35 4.23 -3.03 -11.79
CA VAL A 35 3.05 -3.42 -12.57
C VAL A 35 3.19 -4.87 -13.06
N THR A 36 4.35 -5.24 -13.61
CA THR A 36 4.61 -6.62 -14.05
C THR A 36 4.51 -7.63 -12.88
N LEU A 37 5.06 -7.28 -11.71
CA LEU A 37 4.98 -8.13 -10.52
C LEU A 37 3.54 -8.27 -9.99
N PHE A 38 2.79 -7.18 -10.05
CA PHE A 38 1.38 -7.12 -9.64
C PHE A 38 0.51 -8.00 -10.54
N ASP A 39 0.61 -7.82 -11.87
CA ASP A 39 -0.16 -8.55 -12.88
C ASP A 39 0.14 -10.05 -12.92
N ALA A 40 1.35 -10.45 -12.51
CA ALA A 40 1.67 -11.86 -12.34
C ALA A 40 0.73 -12.54 -11.32
N ALA A 41 0.09 -11.77 -10.43
CA ALA A 41 -0.91 -12.20 -9.44
C ALA A 41 -0.47 -13.42 -8.63
N ARG A 42 0.83 -13.50 -8.30
CA ARG A 42 1.45 -14.58 -7.54
C ARG A 42 2.01 -14.02 -6.25
N SER A 43 1.76 -14.72 -5.15
CA SER A 43 2.29 -14.33 -3.83
C SER A 43 3.80 -14.04 -3.85
N ALA A 44 4.60 -14.88 -4.52
CA ALA A 44 6.05 -14.70 -4.62
C ALA A 44 6.49 -13.49 -5.46
N SER A 45 5.64 -13.00 -6.37
CA SER A 45 5.90 -11.77 -7.14
C SER A 45 5.56 -10.54 -6.31
N TRP A 46 4.44 -10.57 -5.59
CA TRP A 46 3.98 -9.45 -4.77
C TRP A 46 4.92 -9.15 -3.60
N ARG A 47 5.55 -10.19 -3.03
CA ARG A 47 6.61 -10.02 -2.02
C ARG A 47 7.86 -9.28 -2.51
N LYS A 48 8.00 -9.09 -3.83
CA LYS A 48 9.12 -8.35 -4.46
C LYS A 48 8.75 -6.91 -4.80
N ILE A 49 7.50 -6.52 -4.58
CA ILE A 49 7.09 -5.13 -4.61
C ILE A 49 7.52 -4.57 -3.26
N ASP A 50 8.32 -3.51 -3.32
CA ASP A 50 9.00 -2.90 -2.18
C ASP A 50 8.50 -1.45 -2.06
N PRO A 51 7.32 -1.22 -1.43
CA PRO A 51 6.79 0.12 -1.27
C PRO A 51 7.71 1.06 -0.48
N TRP A 52 8.59 0.54 0.36
CA TRP A 52 9.48 1.34 1.21
C TRP A 52 10.67 1.94 0.45
N SER A 53 10.93 1.50 -0.77
CA SER A 53 11.87 2.17 -1.67
C SER A 53 11.49 3.62 -2.01
N LEU A 54 10.30 4.08 -1.60
CA LEU A 54 9.83 5.46 -1.76
C LEU A 54 10.32 6.40 -0.65
N TRP A 55 10.95 5.91 0.41
CA TRP A 55 11.56 6.77 1.41
C TRP A 55 12.93 7.25 0.95
N ASP A 56 13.17 8.55 1.06
CA ASP A 56 14.48 9.15 0.77
C ASP A 56 15.54 8.85 1.84
N THR A 57 15.12 8.43 3.04
CA THR A 57 16.02 8.15 4.18
C THR A 57 15.99 6.66 4.53
N PRO A 58 17.13 6.01 4.80
CA PRO A 58 17.12 4.67 5.38
C PRO A 58 16.54 4.73 6.80
N HIS A 59 15.30 4.26 6.97
CA HIS A 59 14.71 4.10 8.29
C HIS A 59 15.30 2.88 8.99
N GLN A 60 15.75 3.09 10.22
CA GLN A 60 16.39 2.07 11.08
C GLN A 60 15.52 1.83 12.32
N ARG A 61 14.27 1.38 12.14
CA ARG A 61 13.42 1.01 13.29
C ARG A 61 13.10 -0.48 13.24
N ALA A 62 14.13 -1.32 13.32
CA ALA A 62 14.00 -2.76 13.16
C ALA A 62 12.79 -3.33 13.94
N GLY A 63 11.74 -3.70 13.19
CA GLY A 63 10.63 -4.52 13.66
C GLY A 63 9.67 -3.83 14.63
N ALA A 64 9.01 -2.75 14.20
CA ALA A 64 7.90 -2.20 14.96
C ALA A 64 6.80 -3.24 15.18
N ARG A 65 6.13 -3.11 16.32
CA ARG A 65 4.96 -3.93 16.64
C ARG A 65 3.72 -3.33 16.00
N TYR A 66 2.76 -4.18 15.70
CA TYR A 66 1.51 -3.77 15.08
C TYR A 66 0.78 -2.67 15.88
N GLU A 67 0.90 -2.70 17.20
CA GLU A 67 0.32 -1.73 18.11
C GLU A 67 0.89 -0.31 17.89
N GLU A 68 2.17 -0.19 17.53
CA GLU A 68 2.83 1.10 17.29
C GLU A 68 2.30 1.79 16.03
N VAL A 69 1.89 1.01 15.02
CA VAL A 69 1.25 1.52 13.80
C VAL A 69 -0.14 2.07 14.09
N GLN A 70 -0.86 1.54 15.09
CA GLN A 70 -2.25 1.91 15.32
C GLN A 70 -2.45 3.37 15.72
N ASP A 71 -1.55 3.93 16.54
CA ASP A 71 -1.69 5.30 17.00
C ASP A 71 -1.46 6.31 15.86
N ASP A 72 -0.45 6.07 15.04
CA ASP A 72 -0.17 6.88 13.85
C ASP A 72 -1.33 6.78 12.83
N VAL A 73 -1.88 5.58 12.63
CA VAL A 73 -3.06 5.38 11.78
C VAL A 73 -4.29 6.11 12.34
N ARG A 74 -4.56 6.04 13.64
CA ARG A 74 -5.69 6.76 14.26
C ARG A 74 -5.55 8.26 14.05
N SER A 75 -4.35 8.80 14.27
CA SER A 75 -4.04 10.20 14.04
C SER A 75 -4.30 10.58 12.58
N LEU A 76 -3.81 9.77 11.63
CA LEU A 76 -3.99 9.99 10.20
C LEU A 76 -5.47 9.95 9.79
N LEU A 77 -6.23 8.94 10.19
CA LEU A 77 -7.66 8.82 9.89
C LEU A 77 -8.49 10.01 10.41
N SER A 78 -8.06 10.64 11.51
CA SER A 78 -8.67 11.86 12.05
C SER A 78 -8.23 13.15 11.36
N SER A 79 -7.17 13.10 10.53
CA SER A 79 -6.56 14.28 9.92
C SER A 79 -7.41 14.88 8.79
N THR A 80 -7.23 16.18 8.54
CA THR A 80 -7.87 16.89 7.43
C THR A 80 -7.41 16.39 6.06
N VAL A 81 -6.19 15.83 5.99
CA VAL A 81 -5.60 15.25 4.76
C VAL A 81 -6.36 14.01 4.31
N MET A 82 -7.03 13.32 5.23
CA MET A 82 -7.88 12.16 4.92
C MET A 82 -9.34 12.53 4.62
N ARG A 83 -9.71 13.82 4.60
CA ARG A 83 -11.06 14.26 4.24
C ARG A 83 -11.33 13.98 2.76
N VAL A 84 -11.94 12.83 2.48
CA VAL A 84 -12.56 12.45 1.22
C VAL A 84 -13.99 11.97 1.52
N GLY A 85 -14.78 11.66 0.49
CA GLY A 85 -16.13 11.13 0.70
C GLY A 85 -16.10 9.88 1.59
N LYS A 86 -17.01 9.79 2.58
CA LYS A 86 -17.07 8.67 3.55
C LYS A 86 -17.19 7.29 2.90
N ASP A 87 -17.77 7.24 1.71
CA ASP A 87 -18.02 6.03 0.92
C ASP A 87 -16.94 5.81 -0.15
N ALA A 88 -15.85 6.59 -0.13
CA ALA A 88 -14.74 6.40 -1.05
C ALA A 88 -14.15 4.99 -0.88
N PRO A 89 -13.97 4.23 -1.98
CA PRO A 89 -13.37 2.92 -1.91
C PRO A 89 -11.87 3.08 -1.63
N VAL A 90 -11.41 2.48 -0.54
CA VAL A 90 -10.00 2.39 -0.21
C VAL A 90 -9.54 0.97 -0.51
N VAL A 91 -8.39 0.85 -1.16
CA VAL A 91 -7.78 -0.44 -1.48
C VAL A 91 -6.49 -0.59 -0.70
N ILE A 92 -6.41 -1.64 0.11
CA ILE A 92 -5.26 -1.98 0.95
C ILE A 92 -4.55 -3.15 0.30
N PHE A 93 -3.27 -2.98 0.01
CA PHE A 93 -2.42 -4.01 -0.58
C PHE A 93 -1.38 -4.44 0.44
N HIS A 94 -1.45 -5.70 0.86
CA HIS A 94 -0.43 -6.33 1.67
C HIS A 94 0.67 -6.83 0.73
N LEU A 95 1.87 -6.24 0.85
CA LEU A 95 3.00 -6.45 -0.05
C LEU A 95 4.27 -6.70 0.78
N GLY A 96 5.41 -6.88 0.11
CA GLY A 96 6.68 -7.09 0.80
C GLY A 96 6.68 -8.38 1.65
N HIS A 97 7.05 -8.32 2.92
CA HIS A 97 7.09 -9.51 3.78
C HIS A 97 5.72 -9.95 4.31
N SER A 98 4.71 -9.07 4.27
CA SER A 98 3.32 -9.40 4.61
C SER A 98 2.82 -10.58 3.77
N LYS A 99 1.86 -11.34 4.31
CA LYS A 99 1.12 -12.31 3.50
C LYS A 99 0.37 -11.53 2.40
N PRO A 100 0.62 -11.79 1.11
CA PRO A 100 -0.01 -11.02 0.05
C PRO A 100 -1.53 -11.13 0.07
N ALA A 101 -2.19 -9.98 0.04
CA ALA A 101 -3.65 -9.84 0.12
C ALA A 101 -4.09 -8.48 -0.41
N ILE A 102 -5.36 -8.39 -0.80
CA ILE A 102 -6.03 -7.14 -1.17
C ILE A 102 -7.30 -7.02 -0.33
N HIS A 103 -7.47 -5.90 0.35
CA HIS A 103 -8.73 -5.55 1.01
C HIS A 103 -9.33 -4.33 0.34
N ARG A 104 -10.66 -4.33 0.24
CA ARG A 104 -11.45 -3.24 -0.32
C ARG A 104 -12.48 -2.88 0.73
N ILE A 105 -12.46 -1.63 1.13
CA ILE A 105 -13.22 -1.17 2.28
C ILE A 105 -13.60 0.29 2.08
N ALA A 106 -14.81 0.67 2.45
CA ALA A 106 -15.19 2.07 2.42
C ALA A 106 -14.40 2.83 3.50
N LEU A 107 -13.95 4.05 3.22
CA LEU A 107 -13.11 4.82 4.14
C LEU A 107 -13.66 4.86 5.58
N HIS A 108 -14.97 5.07 5.75
CA HIS A 108 -15.59 5.15 7.08
C HIS A 108 -15.58 3.83 7.87
N GLN A 109 -15.34 2.71 7.20
CA GLN A 109 -15.25 1.39 7.80
C GLN A 109 -13.82 1.01 8.17
N ILE A 110 -12.82 1.76 7.66
CA ILE A 110 -11.42 1.50 7.98
C ILE A 110 -11.18 1.73 9.46
N THR A 111 -10.60 0.71 10.07
CA THR A 111 -10.04 0.75 11.40
C THR A 111 -8.53 0.61 11.33
N PRO A 112 -7.80 0.93 12.40
CA PRO A 112 -6.37 0.60 12.47
C PRO A 112 -6.04 -0.88 12.25
N GLN A 113 -7.02 -1.79 12.44
CA GLN A 113 -6.84 -3.23 12.26
C GLN A 113 -6.78 -3.67 10.79
N ASP A 114 -7.23 -2.83 9.87
CA ASP A 114 -7.25 -3.13 8.45
C ASP A 114 -5.91 -2.79 7.78
N TRP A 115 -5.05 -2.03 8.47
CA TRP A 115 -3.81 -1.53 7.91
C TRP A 115 -2.75 -2.62 7.81
N PRO A 116 -1.95 -2.63 6.72
CA PRO A 116 -0.92 -3.62 6.54
C PRO A 116 0.26 -3.31 7.46
N LEU A 117 0.90 -4.36 8.01
CA LEU A 117 2.23 -4.21 8.62
C LEU A 117 3.27 -3.77 7.59
N GLU A 118 3.10 -4.20 6.34
CA GLU A 118 3.95 -3.82 5.23
C GLU A 118 3.12 -3.84 3.95
N GLY A 119 3.04 -2.70 3.27
CA GLY A 119 2.13 -2.56 2.14
C GLY A 119 1.81 -1.12 1.80
N LEU A 120 0.81 -0.95 0.95
CA LEU A 120 0.30 0.37 0.56
C LEU A 120 -1.22 0.42 0.68
N VAL A 121 -1.73 1.60 1.02
CA VAL A 121 -3.14 1.93 1.17
C VAL A 121 -3.46 3.03 0.16
N SER A 122 -4.23 2.71 -0.87
CA SER A 122 -4.65 3.67 -1.90
C SER A 122 -6.04 4.19 -1.57
N ILE A 123 -6.13 5.48 -1.21
CA ILE A 123 -7.37 6.12 -0.71
C ILE A 123 -8.08 6.85 -1.85
N VAL A 124 -7.33 7.65 -2.60
CA VAL A 124 -7.79 8.29 -3.84
C VAL A 124 -6.80 7.90 -4.93
N PRO A 125 -7.20 7.15 -5.96
CA PRO A 125 -6.33 6.72 -7.05
C PRO A 125 -5.46 7.87 -7.57
N GLY A 126 -4.14 7.70 -7.51
CA GLY A 126 -3.16 8.65 -8.03
C GLY A 126 -3.06 10.00 -7.31
N SER A 127 -3.79 10.20 -6.21
CA SER A 127 -3.80 11.49 -5.49
C SER A 127 -3.49 11.34 -4.01
N ARG A 128 -4.02 10.31 -3.34
CA ARG A 128 -3.79 10.08 -1.90
C ARG A 128 -3.54 8.61 -1.65
N ALA A 129 -2.33 8.32 -1.22
CA ALA A 129 -1.93 6.99 -0.82
C ALA A 129 -0.98 7.04 0.36
N VAL A 130 -0.90 5.93 1.06
CA VAL A 130 -0.07 5.78 2.23
C VAL A 130 0.72 4.49 2.08
N VAL A 131 1.98 4.51 2.48
CA VAL A 131 2.80 3.31 2.52
C VAL A 131 3.16 3.03 3.97
N VAL A 132 3.14 1.75 4.34
CA VAL A 132 3.61 1.26 5.63
C VAL A 132 4.79 0.34 5.39
N ASN A 133 5.91 0.60 6.07
CA ASN A 133 7.09 -0.27 6.02
C ASN A 133 7.09 -1.28 7.18
N HIS A 134 7.96 -2.28 7.10
CA HIS A 134 8.09 -3.34 8.12
C HIS A 134 8.53 -2.84 9.52
N ASP A 135 8.95 -1.58 9.60
CA ASP A 135 9.35 -0.86 10.81
C ASP A 135 8.20 0.01 11.36
N GLY A 136 6.97 -0.17 10.86
CA GLY A 136 5.78 0.55 11.27
C GLY A 136 5.75 2.03 10.87
N GLY A 137 6.73 2.48 10.08
CA GLY A 137 6.78 3.82 9.54
C GLY A 137 5.69 4.04 8.49
N ILE A 138 4.97 5.15 8.63
CA ILE A 138 3.92 5.56 7.70
C ILE A 138 4.44 6.72 6.84
N LEU A 139 4.37 6.57 5.52
CA LEU A 139 4.62 7.64 4.56
C LEU A 139 3.30 8.01 3.88
N LEU A 140 2.90 9.27 4.03
CA LEU A 140 1.87 9.85 3.17
C LEU A 140 2.52 10.24 1.83
N CYS A 141 2.05 9.64 0.73
CA CYS A 141 2.63 9.87 -0.59
C CYS A 141 2.18 11.22 -1.17
N THR A 142 3.13 11.95 -1.77
CA THR A 142 2.89 13.18 -2.52
C THR A 142 3.04 12.89 -4.02
N PRO A 143 2.08 13.27 -4.89
CA PRO A 143 2.20 13.04 -6.32
C PRO A 143 3.45 13.71 -6.89
N ARG A 144 4.10 13.07 -7.86
CA ARG A 144 5.25 13.64 -8.56
C ARG A 144 4.83 14.91 -9.29
N GLY A 145 5.46 16.04 -8.97
CA GLY A 145 5.20 17.34 -9.60
C GLY A 145 4.11 18.20 -8.96
N ALA A 146 3.66 17.84 -7.74
CA ALA A 146 2.84 18.71 -6.88
C ALA A 146 3.68 19.79 -6.17
#